data_AF-A0A957LRM4-F1
#
_entry.id   AF-A0A957LRM4-F1
#
_cell.length_a   1.000
_cell.length_b   1.000
_cell.length_c   1.000
_cell.angle_alpha   90.00
_cell.angle_beta   90.00
_cell.angle_gamma   90.00
#
_symmetry.space_group_name_H-M   'P 1'
#
loop_
_entity.id
_entity.type
_entity.pdbx_description
1 polymer ?
#
loop_
_entity_poly.entity_id
_entity_poly.type
_entity_poly.pdbx_seq_one_letter_code
_entity_poly.pdbx_strand_id
1 'polypeptide(L)'
;LTGQQIAQLRNALLDAYPTHAALREIVREELSENLDAIAGGETLRAVTFSLITWAESTGRTLELIEGAYRHNDANPALREVAAALGVAVAIPTQPPAPNTRPAGGGQPSPAELRRRELQKQYDLLARQYEAASQQLQTTINAADRPLLEEQVASLAARMEAVWAQLSVLDAPTPPAPVTPPAPETVEIAVHLRMEQVYTALCDLFEAEERPLVEVVLANRTDRAQRLCASVEIQHYSTRIDKTKILAPGESATLHLLPALLREQVRPLNVITRATATVTVTDLEAGRELHQEGYPVWLLARNAAPIATRDPATGTWVDLTRYFGAFVTPDAPPVRAFLHNAAERHPKRRLEGYQGDTVSQARAIYEALKEDSGILYVDSTTSFNPDAAARDQRVRLPRESLAERLANCIDGALLFASLLEACTIDAALVISTDHAIVGWQRGRGGERWEYLETTMLATNSFADAREIGARRATLWQQQAAGDPTRFRRWSMRELRERYHITPLE
;
A
#
# COMPACT_ATOMS: atom_id res chain seq x y z
N LEU A 1 -2.86 -12.93 -19.44
CA LEU A 1 -2.91 -13.01 -20.92
C LEU A 1 -3.56 -14.33 -21.34
N THR A 2 -4.20 -14.42 -22.51
CA THR A 2 -4.61 -15.72 -23.08
C THR A 2 -3.39 -16.50 -23.58
N GLY A 3 -3.50 -17.83 -23.75
CA GLY A 3 -2.38 -18.65 -24.25
C GLY A 3 -1.84 -18.21 -25.63
N GLN A 4 -2.71 -17.65 -26.49
CA GLN A 4 -2.32 -17.08 -27.78
C GLN A 4 -1.53 -15.76 -27.60
N GLN A 5 -1.97 -14.88 -26.69
CA GLN A 5 -1.28 -13.63 -26.38
C GLN A 5 0.09 -13.87 -25.73
N ILE A 6 0.22 -14.89 -24.87
CA ILE A 6 1.53 -15.29 -24.29
C ILE A 6 2.49 -15.75 -25.39
N ALA A 7 2.00 -16.52 -26.36
CA ALA A 7 2.82 -16.98 -27.48
C ALA A 7 3.27 -15.82 -28.39
N GLN A 8 2.38 -14.85 -28.65
CA GLN A 8 2.68 -13.65 -29.42
C GLN A 8 3.71 -12.77 -28.71
N LEU A 9 3.51 -12.46 -27.42
CA LEU A 9 4.43 -11.67 -26.62
C LEU A 9 5.81 -12.31 -26.53
N ARG A 10 5.88 -13.63 -26.27
CA ARG A 10 7.15 -14.36 -26.23
C ARG A 10 7.91 -14.29 -27.55
N ASN A 11 7.22 -14.45 -28.68
CA ASN A 11 7.87 -14.37 -29.97
C ASN A 11 8.35 -12.94 -30.28
N ALA A 12 7.57 -11.92 -29.92
CA ALA A 12 7.95 -10.52 -30.08
C ALA A 12 9.18 -10.15 -29.24
N LEU A 13 9.24 -10.61 -27.98
CA LEU A 13 10.41 -10.39 -27.12
C LEU A 13 11.66 -11.13 -27.61
N LEU A 14 11.52 -12.34 -28.15
CA LEU A 14 12.65 -13.08 -28.72
C LEU A 14 13.17 -12.46 -30.02
N ASP A 15 12.29 -11.86 -30.81
CA ASP A 15 12.65 -11.16 -32.05
C ASP A 15 13.34 -9.82 -31.76
N ALA A 16 12.81 -9.06 -30.80
CA ALA A 16 13.37 -7.78 -30.39
C ALA A 16 14.67 -7.90 -29.56
N TYR A 17 14.79 -8.99 -28.78
CA TYR A 17 15.93 -9.24 -27.88
C TYR A 17 16.47 -10.66 -28.11
N PRO A 18 17.24 -10.89 -29.19
CA PRO A 18 17.65 -12.23 -29.61
C PRO A 18 18.75 -12.85 -28.73
N THR A 19 19.21 -12.16 -27.69
CA THR A 19 20.24 -12.65 -26.77
C THR A 19 19.82 -12.51 -25.32
N HIS A 20 20.33 -13.40 -24.46
CA HIS A 20 20.10 -13.34 -23.02
C HIS A 20 20.59 -12.03 -22.39
N ALA A 21 21.69 -11.47 -22.90
CA ALA A 21 22.23 -10.19 -22.43
C ALA A 21 21.27 -9.03 -22.72
N ALA A 22 20.73 -8.95 -23.94
CA ALA A 22 19.79 -7.89 -24.34
C ALA A 22 18.48 -7.96 -23.53
N LEU A 23 17.97 -9.16 -23.26
CA LEU A 23 16.79 -9.33 -22.41
C LEU A 23 17.07 -9.00 -20.94
N ARG A 24 18.28 -9.28 -20.45
CA ARG A 24 18.70 -8.93 -19.08
C ARG A 24 18.81 -7.42 -18.91
N GLU A 25 19.31 -6.71 -19.92
CA GLU A 25 19.46 -5.26 -19.95
C GLU A 25 18.10 -4.57 -19.80
N ILE A 26 17.11 -4.92 -20.62
CA ILE A 26 15.78 -4.29 -20.53
C ILE A 26 15.05 -4.63 -19.22
N VAL A 27 15.20 -5.85 -18.70
CA VAL A 27 14.59 -6.21 -17.41
C VAL A 27 15.22 -5.42 -16.26
N ARG A 28 16.52 -5.12 -16.37
CA ARG A 28 17.22 -4.32 -15.37
C ARG A 28 16.86 -2.84 -15.48
N GLU A 29 16.75 -2.30 -16.68
CA GLU A 29 16.51 -0.88 -16.91
C GLU A 29 15.04 -0.51 -16.72
N GLU A 30 14.13 -1.32 -17.24
CA GLU A 30 12.70 -0.99 -17.28
C GLU A 30 11.92 -1.57 -16.11
N LEU A 31 12.35 -2.74 -15.60
CA LEU A 31 11.68 -3.38 -14.48
C LEU A 31 12.46 -3.28 -13.17
N SER A 32 13.68 -2.75 -13.18
CA SER A 32 14.58 -2.68 -12.01
C SER A 32 14.89 -4.04 -11.37
N GLU A 33 14.68 -5.15 -12.10
CA GLU A 33 14.85 -6.51 -11.59
C GLU A 33 16.12 -7.20 -12.13
N ASN A 34 16.45 -8.35 -11.55
CA ASN A 34 17.53 -9.20 -12.04
C ASN A 34 16.93 -10.40 -12.80
N LEU A 35 17.09 -10.44 -14.13
CA LEU A 35 16.53 -11.50 -14.99
C LEU A 35 16.87 -12.91 -14.48
N ASP A 36 18.11 -13.14 -14.07
CA ASP A 36 18.57 -14.46 -13.61
C ASP A 36 17.97 -14.87 -12.26
N ALA A 37 17.48 -13.91 -11.47
CA ALA A 37 16.83 -14.17 -10.19
C ALA A 37 15.33 -14.46 -10.35
N ILE A 38 14.69 -13.91 -11.39
CA ILE A 38 13.24 -13.95 -11.57
C ILE A 38 12.78 -14.92 -12.66
N ALA A 39 13.65 -15.24 -13.63
CA ALA A 39 13.30 -16.02 -14.81
C ALA A 39 14.41 -17.06 -15.12
N GLY A 40 14.22 -18.28 -14.63
CA GLY A 40 15.11 -19.40 -14.94
C GLY A 40 14.77 -20.11 -16.25
N GLY A 41 15.77 -20.70 -16.91
CA GLY A 41 15.59 -21.55 -18.08
C GLY A 41 16.90 -21.91 -18.78
N GLU A 42 16.96 -23.08 -19.42
CA GLU A 42 18.16 -23.55 -20.14
C GLU A 42 18.32 -22.92 -21.54
N THR A 43 17.26 -22.29 -22.05
CA THR A 43 17.25 -21.64 -23.37
C THR A 43 16.65 -20.25 -23.25
N LEU A 44 17.05 -19.32 -24.13
CA LEU A 44 16.49 -17.96 -24.14
C LEU A 44 14.95 -17.99 -24.24
N ARG A 45 14.40 -18.90 -25.05
CA ARG A 45 12.95 -19.11 -25.17
C ARG A 45 12.29 -19.50 -23.85
N ALA A 46 12.94 -20.34 -23.04
CA ALA A 46 12.46 -20.73 -21.72
C ALA A 46 12.56 -19.55 -20.73
N VAL A 47 13.67 -18.82 -20.74
CA VAL A 47 13.87 -17.61 -19.91
C VAL A 47 12.82 -16.54 -20.23
N THR A 48 12.57 -16.24 -21.51
CA THR A 48 11.53 -15.28 -21.92
C THR A 48 10.13 -15.73 -21.49
N PHE A 49 9.84 -17.03 -21.52
CA PHE A 49 8.56 -17.55 -21.03
C PHE A 49 8.42 -17.43 -19.51
N SER A 50 9.48 -17.76 -18.76
CA SER A 50 9.53 -17.58 -17.30
C SER A 50 9.40 -16.11 -16.92
N LEU A 51 10.01 -15.19 -17.68
CA LEU A 51 9.88 -13.75 -17.50
C LEU A 51 8.43 -13.27 -17.69
N ILE A 52 7.74 -13.74 -18.73
CA ILE A 52 6.32 -13.40 -18.95
C ILE A 52 5.47 -13.96 -17.80
N THR A 53 5.73 -15.19 -17.37
CA THR A 53 5.01 -15.83 -16.25
C THR A 53 5.19 -15.05 -14.94
N TRP A 54 6.42 -14.59 -14.69
CA TRP A 54 6.73 -13.73 -13.55
C TRP A 54 6.05 -12.35 -13.67
N ALA A 55 6.03 -11.74 -14.86
CA ALA A 55 5.36 -10.47 -15.07
C ALA A 55 3.84 -10.60 -14.91
N GLU A 56 3.24 -11.75 -15.26
CA GLU A 56 1.83 -12.04 -14.99
C GLU A 56 1.55 -12.24 -13.50
N SER A 57 2.40 -12.98 -12.78
CA SER A 57 2.20 -13.24 -11.35
C SER A 57 2.40 -12.01 -10.46
N THR A 58 3.17 -11.03 -10.94
CA THR A 58 3.44 -9.77 -10.24
C THR A 58 2.60 -8.59 -10.73
N GLY A 59 1.75 -8.79 -11.76
CA GLY A 59 0.94 -7.73 -12.35
C GLY A 59 1.72 -6.71 -13.19
N ARG A 60 2.97 -7.00 -13.54
CA ARG A 60 3.89 -6.10 -14.27
C ARG A 60 3.94 -6.35 -15.78
N THR A 61 2.93 -7.02 -16.32
CA THR A 61 2.87 -7.38 -17.76
C THR A 61 2.87 -6.15 -18.67
N LEU A 62 2.14 -5.09 -18.33
CA LEU A 62 2.11 -3.86 -19.15
C LEU A 62 3.45 -3.14 -19.13
N GLU A 63 4.09 -3.05 -17.98
CA GLU A 63 5.42 -2.45 -17.80
C GLU A 63 6.49 -3.18 -18.62
N LEU A 64 6.44 -4.53 -18.66
CA LEU A 64 7.32 -5.33 -19.51
C LEU A 64 7.13 -5.00 -21.00
N ILE A 65 5.90 -4.81 -21.44
CA ILE A 65 5.56 -4.55 -22.84
C ILE A 65 5.93 -3.12 -23.24
N GLU A 66 5.61 -2.13 -22.40
CA GLU A 66 5.96 -0.73 -22.62
C GLU A 66 7.46 -0.51 -22.59
N GLY A 67 8.17 -1.14 -21.64
CA GLY A 67 9.63 -1.10 -21.56
C GLY A 67 10.28 -1.74 -22.78
N ALA A 68 9.83 -2.93 -23.18
CA ALA A 68 10.29 -3.58 -24.39
C ALA A 68 10.01 -2.75 -25.66
N TYR A 69 8.86 -2.09 -25.73
CA TYR A 69 8.50 -1.25 -26.87
C TYR A 69 9.35 0.03 -26.95
N ARG A 70 9.66 0.68 -25.82
CA ARG A 70 10.48 1.92 -25.82
C ARG A 70 11.90 1.72 -26.33
N HIS A 71 12.52 0.57 -26.05
CA HIS A 71 13.87 0.25 -26.51
C HIS A 71 13.92 -0.26 -27.96
N ASN A 72 12.80 -0.75 -28.50
CA ASN A 72 12.75 -1.31 -29.84
C ASN A 72 11.44 -0.96 -30.55
N ASP A 73 11.16 0.34 -30.63
CA ASP A 73 9.91 0.91 -31.19
C ASP A 73 9.78 0.68 -32.71
N ALA A 74 10.89 0.39 -33.37
CA ALA A 74 10.98 -0.05 -34.76
C ALA A 74 10.58 -1.53 -34.96
N ASN A 75 10.51 -2.36 -33.91
CA ASN A 75 10.16 -3.78 -34.03
C ASN A 75 8.66 -3.97 -34.34
N PRO A 76 8.31 -4.57 -35.50
CA PRO A 76 6.92 -4.71 -35.92
C PRO A 76 6.10 -5.66 -35.04
N ALA A 77 6.72 -6.71 -34.48
CA ALA A 77 6.03 -7.68 -33.63
C ALA A 77 5.70 -7.10 -32.25
N LEU A 78 6.59 -6.31 -31.66
CA LEU A 78 6.30 -5.58 -30.42
C LEU A 78 5.23 -4.50 -30.62
N ARG A 79 5.22 -3.83 -31.77
CA ARG A 79 4.17 -2.83 -32.10
C ARG A 79 2.79 -3.46 -32.18
N GLU A 80 2.68 -4.63 -32.79
CA GLU A 80 1.40 -5.35 -32.89
C GLU A 80 0.90 -5.80 -31.51
N VAL A 81 1.79 -6.29 -30.64
CA VAL A 81 1.44 -6.68 -29.27
C VAL A 81 1.07 -5.48 -28.41
N ALA A 82 1.80 -4.36 -28.53
CA ALA A 82 1.49 -3.11 -27.85
C ALA A 82 0.12 -2.55 -28.27
N ALA A 83 -0.17 -2.54 -29.58
CA ALA A 83 -1.45 -2.10 -30.12
C ALA A 83 -2.62 -3.01 -29.69
N ALA A 84 -2.44 -4.34 -29.71
CA ALA A 84 -3.47 -5.30 -29.30
C ALA A 84 -3.83 -5.21 -27.81
N LEU A 85 -2.95 -4.62 -26.99
CA LEU A 85 -3.13 -4.46 -25.54
C LEU A 85 -3.43 -3.02 -25.13
N GLY A 86 -3.66 -2.11 -26.09
CA GLY A 86 -4.11 -0.74 -25.84
C GLY A 86 -3.00 0.24 -25.42
N VAL A 87 -1.73 -0.10 -25.66
CA VAL A 87 -0.60 0.81 -25.43
C VAL A 87 -0.57 1.83 -26.59
N ALA A 88 -0.86 3.10 -26.30
CA ALA A 88 -1.00 4.14 -27.32
C ALA A 88 0.35 4.51 -27.96
N VAL A 89 0.57 4.05 -29.19
CA VAL A 89 1.73 4.43 -30.02
C VAL A 89 1.31 5.53 -31.00
N ALA A 90 1.83 6.75 -30.81
CA ALA A 90 1.62 7.86 -31.75
C ALA A 90 2.72 7.86 -32.82
N ILE A 91 2.36 7.52 -34.06
CA ILE A 91 3.22 7.68 -35.25
C ILE A 91 2.79 8.99 -35.96
N PRO A 92 3.68 9.98 -36.18
CA PRO A 92 3.34 11.15 -37.00
C PRO A 92 3.56 10.84 -38.48
N THR A 93 2.49 10.88 -39.27
CA THR A 93 2.58 11.00 -40.74
C THR A 93 2.78 12.46 -41.16
N GLN A 94 3.62 12.62 -42.19
CA GLN A 94 4.02 13.81 -42.96
C GLN A 94 3.05 15.02 -42.99
N PRO A 95 3.54 16.29 -42.88
CA PRO A 95 2.70 17.48 -42.90
C PRO A 95 2.29 17.93 -44.32
N PRO A 96 1.13 18.60 -44.48
CA PRO A 96 0.71 19.20 -45.75
C PRO A 96 1.42 20.54 -46.03
N ALA A 97 1.37 20.95 -47.30
CA ALA A 97 2.03 22.13 -47.89
C ALA A 97 1.61 23.49 -47.28
N PRO A 98 2.46 24.54 -47.41
CA PRO A 98 2.30 25.78 -46.66
C PRO A 98 1.26 26.71 -47.29
N ASN A 99 0.28 27.13 -46.48
CA ASN A 99 -0.56 28.29 -46.81
C ASN A 99 0.12 29.59 -46.38
N THR A 100 0.09 30.56 -47.28
CA THR A 100 0.74 31.87 -47.14
C THR A 100 -0.25 32.95 -46.67
N ARG A 101 0.34 33.97 -46.00
CA ARG A 101 -0.08 35.38 -45.79
C ARG A 101 -0.96 35.74 -44.57
N PRO A 102 -1.00 37.04 -44.14
CA PRO A 102 -0.33 38.23 -44.69
C PRO A 102 0.51 39.07 -43.68
N ALA A 103 1.28 39.99 -44.25
CA ALA A 103 2.09 40.99 -43.56
C ALA A 103 1.24 42.13 -42.98
N GLY A 104 1.56 42.54 -41.74
CA GLY A 104 1.11 43.79 -41.12
C GLY A 104 2.27 44.41 -40.34
N GLY A 105 2.66 45.63 -40.69
CA GLY A 105 3.77 46.37 -40.09
C GLY A 105 3.43 46.88 -38.69
N GLY A 106 3.93 46.18 -37.68
CA GLY A 106 4.04 46.62 -36.28
C GLY A 106 5.36 46.08 -35.73
N GLN A 107 5.89 46.68 -34.64
CA GLN A 107 7.08 46.13 -33.98
C GLN A 107 6.83 44.66 -33.61
N PRO A 108 7.76 43.74 -33.93
CA PRO A 108 7.56 42.32 -33.70
C PRO A 108 7.36 42.06 -32.20
N SER A 109 6.28 41.36 -31.86
CA SER A 109 5.97 40.93 -30.51
C SER A 109 7.13 40.09 -29.94
N PRO A 110 7.26 40.00 -28.60
CA PRO A 110 8.26 39.14 -27.96
C PRO A 110 8.18 37.68 -28.44
N ALA A 111 6.98 37.19 -28.78
CA ALA A 111 6.76 35.86 -29.35
C ALA A 111 7.31 35.74 -30.79
N GLU A 112 7.10 36.75 -31.65
CA GLU A 112 7.65 36.78 -33.01
C GLU A 112 9.17 36.91 -33.02
N LEU A 113 9.75 37.69 -32.09
CA LEU A 113 11.19 37.79 -31.91
C LEU A 113 11.79 36.45 -31.45
N ARG A 114 11.16 35.80 -30.46
CA ARG A 114 11.59 34.49 -29.96
C ARG A 114 11.46 33.40 -31.03
N ARG A 115 10.38 33.43 -31.82
CA ARG A 115 10.19 32.53 -32.96
C ARG A 115 11.27 32.73 -34.03
N ARG A 116 11.59 33.98 -34.40
CA ARG A 116 12.66 34.27 -35.37
C ARG A 116 14.02 33.79 -34.89
N GLU A 117 14.30 33.90 -33.60
CA GLU A 117 15.56 33.42 -33.02
C GLU A 117 15.63 31.89 -33.03
N LEU A 118 14.59 31.21 -32.58
CA LEU A 118 14.52 29.74 -32.62
C LEU A 118 14.60 29.20 -34.06
N GLN A 119 13.97 29.87 -35.03
CA GLN A 119 14.07 29.48 -36.43
C GLN A 119 15.52 29.58 -36.96
N LYS A 120 16.23 30.67 -36.63
CA LYS A 120 17.65 30.80 -36.99
C LYS A 120 18.52 29.71 -36.36
N GLN A 121 18.24 29.35 -35.10
CA GLN A 121 18.94 28.29 -34.40
C GLN A 121 18.68 26.92 -35.04
N TYR A 122 17.42 26.64 -35.42
CA TYR A 122 17.06 25.42 -36.14
C TYR A 122 17.76 25.34 -37.49
N ASP A 123 17.73 26.42 -38.29
CA ASP A 123 18.36 26.45 -39.62
C ASP A 123 19.89 26.26 -39.54
N LEU A 124 20.54 26.78 -38.49
CA LEU A 124 21.97 26.57 -38.25
C LEU A 124 22.26 25.10 -37.91
N LEU A 125 21.47 24.50 -37.02
CA LEU A 125 21.61 23.10 -36.63
C LEU A 125 21.36 22.17 -37.81
N ALA A 126 20.36 22.46 -38.66
CA ALA A 126 20.06 21.70 -39.86
C ALA A 126 21.25 21.65 -40.83
N ARG A 127 21.93 22.78 -41.04
CA ARG A 127 23.15 22.82 -41.87
C ARG A 127 24.31 22.03 -41.26
N GLN A 128 24.48 22.10 -39.94
CA GLN A 128 25.50 21.32 -39.23
C GLN A 128 25.23 19.82 -39.31
N TYR A 129 23.97 19.42 -39.14
CA TYR A 129 23.50 18.04 -39.27
C TYR A 129 23.74 17.51 -40.68
N GLU A 130 23.38 18.28 -41.71
CA GLU A 130 23.59 17.88 -43.10
C GLU A 130 25.08 17.72 -43.44
N ALA A 131 25.93 18.64 -43.00
CA ALA A 131 27.37 18.55 -43.18
C ALA A 131 27.98 17.33 -42.46
N ALA A 132 27.58 17.09 -41.20
CA ALA A 132 28.05 15.95 -40.42
C ALA A 132 27.57 14.61 -41.01
N SER A 133 26.33 14.56 -41.50
CA SER A 133 25.76 13.38 -42.16
C SER A 133 26.46 13.06 -43.49
N GLN A 134 26.81 14.07 -44.28
CA GLN A 134 27.60 13.87 -45.51
C GLN A 134 29.03 13.40 -45.20
N GLN A 135 29.64 13.92 -44.14
CA GLN A 135 30.96 13.48 -43.69
C GLN A 135 30.93 12.02 -43.18
N LEU A 136 29.89 11.64 -42.44
CA LEU A 136 29.67 10.26 -42.03
C LEU A 136 29.48 9.31 -43.22
N GLN A 137 28.77 9.75 -44.27
CA GLN A 137 28.50 8.93 -45.45
C GLN A 137 29.74 8.74 -46.35
N THR A 138 30.69 9.67 -46.29
CA THR A 138 31.92 9.65 -47.11
C THR A 138 33.15 9.14 -46.34
N THR A 139 33.06 8.96 -45.02
CA THR A 139 34.19 8.49 -44.22
C THR A 139 34.52 7.03 -44.52
N ILE A 140 35.79 6.77 -44.80
CA ILE A 140 36.35 5.42 -45.06
C ILE A 140 37.14 4.93 -43.83
N ASN A 141 37.41 5.83 -42.87
CA ASN A 141 38.14 5.50 -41.65
C ASN A 141 37.18 4.91 -40.60
N ALA A 142 37.36 3.62 -40.29
CA ALA A 142 36.53 2.91 -39.33
C ALA A 142 36.62 3.47 -37.89
N ALA A 143 37.71 4.16 -37.54
CA ALA A 143 37.90 4.72 -36.20
C ALA A 143 37.11 6.02 -35.97
N ASP A 144 36.89 6.83 -37.01
CA ASP A 144 36.21 8.14 -36.90
C ASP A 144 34.69 8.02 -37.04
N ARG A 145 34.22 6.91 -37.60
CA ARG A 145 32.80 6.63 -37.86
C ARG A 145 31.92 6.67 -36.59
N PRO A 146 32.25 6.00 -35.47
CA PRO A 146 31.41 6.06 -34.27
C PRO A 146 31.30 7.47 -33.67
N LEU A 147 32.37 8.26 -33.75
CA LEU A 147 32.35 9.65 -33.27
C LEU A 147 31.46 10.53 -34.15
N LEU A 148 31.48 10.32 -35.47
CA LEU A 148 30.60 11.01 -36.42
C LEU A 148 29.12 10.57 -36.25
N GLU A 149 28.87 9.30 -35.95
CA GLU A 149 27.53 8.77 -35.63
C GLU A 149 26.97 9.44 -34.37
N GLU A 150 27.76 9.55 -33.30
CA GLU A 150 27.40 10.26 -32.08
C GLU A 150 27.15 11.75 -32.34
N GLN A 151 27.98 12.41 -33.15
CA GLN A 151 27.84 13.81 -33.51
C GLN A 151 26.53 14.07 -34.29
N VAL A 152 26.18 13.21 -35.24
CA VAL A 152 24.93 13.29 -36.01
C VAL A 152 23.71 13.08 -35.11
N ALA A 153 23.74 12.08 -34.22
CA ALA A 153 22.67 11.83 -33.26
C ALA A 153 22.46 13.02 -32.30
N SER A 154 23.55 13.61 -31.80
CA SER A 154 23.50 14.80 -30.94
C SER A 154 22.90 16.02 -31.64
N LEU A 155 23.25 16.24 -32.91
CA LEU A 155 22.68 17.33 -33.72
C LEU A 155 21.19 17.11 -33.98
N ALA A 156 20.76 15.87 -34.25
CA ALA A 156 19.34 15.52 -34.42
C ALA A 156 18.52 15.82 -33.15
N ALA A 157 18.99 15.38 -31.98
CA ALA A 157 18.31 15.63 -30.71
C ALA A 157 18.18 17.15 -30.40
N ARG A 158 19.21 17.93 -30.72
CA ARG A 158 19.18 19.40 -30.55
C ARG A 158 18.21 20.06 -31.53
N MET A 159 18.11 19.56 -32.76
CA MET A 159 17.12 20.04 -33.73
C MET A 159 15.70 19.76 -33.24
N GLU A 160 15.42 18.56 -32.72
CA GLU A 160 14.11 18.22 -32.16
C GLU A 160 13.72 19.12 -30.98
N ALA A 161 14.66 19.39 -30.07
CA ALA A 161 14.41 20.28 -28.93
C ALA A 161 14.04 21.70 -29.36
N VAL A 162 14.68 22.23 -30.41
CA VAL A 162 14.34 23.55 -30.96
C VAL A 162 13.03 23.50 -31.74
N TRP A 163 12.78 22.42 -32.49
CA TRP A 163 11.53 22.20 -33.22
C TRP A 163 10.31 22.10 -32.30
N ALA A 164 10.44 21.42 -31.16
CA ALA A 164 9.40 21.36 -30.14
C ALA A 164 9.04 22.76 -29.61
N GLN A 165 10.05 23.61 -29.39
CA GLN A 165 9.83 25.00 -28.96
C GLN A 165 9.18 25.86 -30.05
N LEU A 166 9.53 25.67 -31.32
CA LEU A 166 8.84 26.31 -32.45
C LEU A 166 7.38 25.82 -32.57
N SER A 167 7.14 24.53 -32.40
CA SER A 167 5.80 23.93 -32.48
C SER A 167 4.85 24.48 -31.41
N VAL A 168 5.35 24.75 -30.20
CA VAL A 168 4.58 25.39 -29.13
C VAL A 168 4.22 26.85 -29.46
N LEU A 169 5.10 27.58 -30.16
CA LEU A 169 4.83 28.95 -30.62
C LEU A 169 3.91 29.01 -31.85
N ASP A 170 3.81 27.91 -32.60
CA ASP A 170 3.04 27.78 -33.83
C ASP A 170 1.66 27.15 -33.60
N ALA A 171 1.46 26.56 -32.42
CA ALA A 171 0.16 26.07 -32.00
C ALA A 171 -0.86 27.22 -32.07
N PRO A 172 -1.99 27.06 -32.78
CA PRO A 172 -3.02 28.08 -32.81
C PRO A 172 -3.44 28.34 -31.37
N THR A 173 -3.39 29.61 -30.94
CA THR A 173 -3.96 30.00 -29.66
C THR A 173 -5.42 29.57 -29.72
N PRO A 174 -5.88 28.65 -28.85
CA PRO A 174 -7.29 28.28 -28.85
C PRO A 174 -8.07 29.58 -28.64
N PRO A 175 -9.18 29.80 -29.38
CA PRO A 175 -10.05 30.91 -29.06
C PRO A 175 -10.36 30.82 -27.57
N ALA A 176 -10.20 31.93 -26.85
CA ALA A 176 -10.56 31.99 -25.44
C ALA A 176 -11.94 31.34 -25.31
N PRO A 177 -12.11 30.32 -24.46
CA PRO A 177 -13.43 29.77 -24.25
C PRO A 177 -14.28 30.96 -23.80
N VAL A 178 -15.28 31.30 -24.61
CA VAL A 178 -16.45 31.99 -24.06
C VAL A 178 -17.01 30.95 -23.12
N THR A 179 -16.57 30.99 -21.86
CA THR A 179 -17.07 30.13 -20.81
C THR A 179 -18.54 30.52 -20.71
N PRO A 180 -19.52 29.69 -21.11
CA PRO A 180 -20.81 29.81 -20.48
C PRO A 180 -20.53 29.78 -18.96
N PRO A 181 -21.22 30.56 -18.11
CA PRO A 181 -21.04 30.41 -16.67
C PRO A 181 -21.04 28.91 -16.38
N ALA A 182 -19.97 28.42 -15.74
CA ALA A 182 -19.88 27.01 -15.37
C ALA A 182 -21.23 26.67 -14.74
N PRO A 183 -21.90 25.57 -15.16
CA PRO A 183 -23.19 25.24 -14.57
C PRO A 183 -23.00 25.28 -13.06
N GLU A 184 -23.86 26.02 -12.37
CA GLU A 184 -23.82 26.11 -10.92
C GLU A 184 -24.02 24.69 -10.38
N THR A 185 -22.91 24.03 -10.05
CA THR A 185 -22.92 22.65 -9.62
C THR A 185 -22.20 22.50 -8.29
N VAL A 186 -22.55 21.42 -7.62
CA VAL A 186 -21.77 20.93 -6.48
C VAL A 186 -20.82 19.90 -7.07
N GLU A 187 -19.52 20.15 -6.93
CA GLU A 187 -18.48 19.19 -7.26
C GLU A 187 -18.34 18.20 -6.10
N ILE A 188 -18.32 16.91 -6.42
CA ILE A 188 -18.23 15.82 -5.46
C ILE A 188 -17.11 14.88 -5.92
N ALA A 189 -16.12 14.68 -5.07
CA ALA A 189 -15.12 13.64 -5.25
C ALA A 189 -15.15 12.69 -4.05
N VAL A 190 -15.16 11.39 -4.32
CA VAL A 190 -15.16 10.34 -3.30
C VAL A 190 -13.86 9.58 -3.40
N HIS A 191 -13.18 9.41 -2.27
CA HIS A 191 -11.95 8.65 -2.15
C HIS A 191 -12.17 7.52 -1.16
N LEU A 192 -12.12 6.27 -1.63
CA LEU A 192 -12.11 5.11 -0.74
C LEU A 192 -10.74 5.04 -0.05
N ARG A 193 -10.74 5.08 1.28
CA ARG A 193 -9.53 5.13 2.12
C ARG A 193 -9.23 3.77 2.77
N MET A 194 -10.24 2.90 2.85
CA MET A 194 -10.10 1.50 3.29
C MET A 194 -10.83 0.56 2.33
N GLU A 195 -10.09 -0.01 1.38
CA GLU A 195 -10.64 -1.07 0.52
C GLU A 195 -10.72 -2.41 1.27
N GLN A 196 -9.74 -2.70 2.13
CA GLN A 196 -9.73 -3.88 3.00
C GLN A 196 -10.10 -3.49 4.43
N VAL A 197 -11.28 -3.94 4.87
CA VAL A 197 -11.88 -3.59 6.16
C VAL A 197 -11.56 -4.68 7.18
N TYR A 198 -10.75 -4.35 8.18
CA TYR A 198 -10.47 -5.21 9.33
C TYR A 198 -11.70 -5.29 10.23
N THR A 199 -12.55 -6.28 9.98
CA THR A 199 -13.86 -6.43 10.65
C THR A 199 -13.77 -6.49 12.17
N ALA A 200 -12.69 -7.07 12.72
CA ALA A 200 -12.45 -7.12 14.16
C ALA A 200 -12.12 -5.75 14.77
N LEU A 201 -11.56 -4.83 14.00
CA LEU A 201 -10.94 -3.61 14.53
C LEU A 201 -11.58 -2.32 14.03
N CYS A 202 -12.46 -2.37 13.04
CA CYS A 202 -13.05 -1.19 12.42
C CYS A 202 -13.75 -0.29 13.44
N ASP A 203 -14.44 -0.88 14.43
CA ASP A 203 -15.10 -0.16 15.53
C ASP A 203 -14.12 0.58 16.47
N LEU A 204 -12.81 0.30 16.37
CA LEU A 204 -11.74 0.95 17.15
C LEU A 204 -11.03 2.06 16.37
N PHE A 205 -11.39 2.28 15.11
CA PHE A 205 -10.83 3.36 14.31
C PHE A 205 -11.62 4.65 14.52
N GLU A 206 -10.90 5.76 14.49
CA GLU A 206 -11.49 7.10 14.49
C GLU A 206 -11.62 7.58 13.05
N ALA A 207 -12.77 8.17 12.70
CA ALA A 207 -13.06 8.60 11.33
C ALA A 207 -12.03 9.64 10.83
N GLU A 208 -11.56 10.52 11.70
CA GLU A 208 -10.59 11.56 11.37
C GLU A 208 -9.17 11.02 11.16
N GLU A 209 -8.82 9.89 11.77
CA GLU A 209 -7.51 9.23 11.55
C GLU A 209 -7.57 8.23 10.39
N ARG A 210 -8.65 7.43 10.32
CA ARG A 210 -8.80 6.31 9.39
C ARG A 210 -10.26 6.20 8.95
N PRO A 211 -10.73 7.08 8.06
CA PRO A 211 -12.07 6.98 7.51
C PRO A 211 -12.19 5.79 6.56
N LEU A 212 -13.41 5.26 6.38
CA LEU A 212 -13.69 4.34 5.28
C LEU A 212 -13.63 5.10 3.95
N VAL A 213 -14.27 6.27 3.91
CA VAL A 213 -14.32 7.14 2.73
C VAL A 213 -14.07 8.59 3.11
N GLU A 214 -13.40 9.29 2.22
CA GLU A 214 -13.29 10.75 2.19
C GLU A 214 -14.21 11.30 1.11
N VAL A 215 -15.11 12.20 1.46
CA VAL A 215 -15.96 12.91 0.49
C VAL A 215 -15.55 14.37 0.46
N VAL A 216 -14.99 14.80 -0.66
CA VAL A 216 -14.64 16.20 -0.93
C VAL A 216 -15.83 16.85 -1.62
N LEU A 217 -16.36 17.88 -0.98
CA LEU A 217 -17.50 18.66 -1.45
C LEU A 217 -17.03 20.07 -1.81
N ALA A 218 -17.43 20.57 -2.96
CA ALA A 218 -17.10 21.89 -3.43
C ALA A 218 -18.34 22.60 -3.97
N ASN A 219 -18.72 23.71 -3.33
CA ASN A 219 -19.86 24.50 -3.76
C ASN A 219 -19.42 25.49 -4.86
N ARG A 220 -19.82 25.23 -6.12
CA ARG A 220 -19.61 26.16 -7.26
C ARG A 220 -20.89 26.92 -7.63
N THR A 221 -21.88 26.93 -6.75
CA THR A 221 -23.12 27.71 -6.90
C THR A 221 -22.98 29.09 -6.26
N ASP A 222 -23.93 29.98 -6.56
CA ASP A 222 -23.98 31.35 -6.03
C ASP A 222 -24.65 31.47 -4.64
N ARG A 223 -25.21 30.36 -4.14
CA ARG A 223 -25.93 30.26 -2.87
C ARG A 223 -25.27 29.28 -1.91
N ALA A 224 -25.57 29.42 -0.63
CA ALA A 224 -25.16 28.43 0.35
C ALA A 224 -25.82 27.07 0.03
N GLN A 225 -25.08 25.99 0.21
CA GLN A 225 -25.55 24.62 -0.01
C GLN A 225 -25.49 23.83 1.29
N ARG A 226 -26.58 23.17 1.66
CA ARG A 226 -26.62 22.26 2.81
C ARG A 226 -26.56 20.82 2.30
N LEU A 227 -25.36 20.24 2.36
CA LEU A 227 -25.07 18.93 1.80
C LEU A 227 -24.92 17.88 2.89
N CYS A 228 -25.49 16.70 2.66
CA CYS A 228 -25.29 15.53 3.50
C CYS A 228 -24.56 14.45 2.72
N ALA A 229 -23.40 14.03 3.19
CA ALA A 229 -22.73 12.83 2.72
C ALA A 229 -23.09 11.66 3.64
N SER A 230 -23.37 10.51 3.05
CA SER A 230 -23.74 9.29 3.74
C SER A 230 -22.92 8.12 3.25
N VAL A 231 -22.59 7.19 4.15
CA VAL A 231 -21.98 5.91 3.76
C VAL A 231 -22.56 4.76 4.59
N GLU A 232 -22.73 3.62 3.94
CA GLU A 232 -23.01 2.33 4.56
C GLU A 232 -22.32 1.20 3.80
N ILE A 233 -21.92 0.15 4.50
CA ILE A 233 -21.53 -1.12 3.91
C ILE A 233 -22.77 -2.00 3.93
N GLN A 234 -23.30 -2.30 2.74
CA GLN A 234 -24.56 -3.01 2.58
C GLN A 234 -24.61 -4.28 3.44
N HIS A 235 -25.62 -4.38 4.32
CA HIS A 235 -25.84 -5.47 5.28
C HIS A 235 -24.85 -5.59 6.45
N TYR A 236 -23.72 -4.88 6.45
CA TYR A 236 -22.65 -5.08 7.43
C TYR A 236 -22.37 -3.86 8.31
N SER A 237 -22.93 -2.69 8.02
CA SER A 237 -22.79 -1.50 8.85
C SER A 237 -24.11 -0.77 9.04
N THR A 238 -24.15 0.13 10.02
CA THR A 238 -25.16 1.19 10.05
C THR A 238 -24.83 2.21 8.95
N ARG A 239 -25.83 2.99 8.53
CA ARG A 239 -25.60 4.21 7.76
C ARG A 239 -25.11 5.32 8.69
N ILE A 240 -24.09 6.06 8.28
CA ILE A 240 -23.65 7.28 8.94
C ILE A 240 -23.83 8.47 8.00
N ASP A 241 -24.28 9.58 8.55
CA ASP A 241 -24.54 10.83 7.83
C ASP A 241 -23.66 11.95 8.40
N LYS A 242 -22.93 12.68 7.55
CA LYS A 242 -22.23 13.92 7.91
C LYS A 242 -22.77 15.07 7.05
N THR A 243 -23.31 16.09 7.70
CA THR A 243 -23.86 17.28 7.04
C THR A 243 -22.90 18.46 7.15
N LYS A 244 -22.77 19.23 6.07
CA LYS A 244 -22.01 20.48 6.02
C LYS A 244 -22.79 21.54 5.25
N ILE A 245 -22.79 22.76 5.78
CA ILE A 245 -23.25 23.94 5.05
C ILE A 245 -22.01 24.59 4.43
N LEU A 246 -22.03 24.80 3.12
CA LEU A 246 -20.95 25.41 2.36
C LEU A 246 -21.40 26.75 1.79
N ALA A 247 -20.68 27.82 2.10
CA ALA A 247 -20.85 29.11 1.44
C ALA A 247 -20.50 29.03 -0.07
N PRO A 248 -20.94 29.99 -0.90
CA PRO A 248 -20.51 30.07 -2.30
C PRO A 248 -18.99 30.04 -2.43
N GLY A 249 -18.46 29.13 -3.25
CA GLY A 249 -17.02 28.93 -3.45
C GLY A 249 -16.30 28.11 -2.36
N GLU A 250 -16.97 27.76 -1.25
CA GLU A 250 -16.36 26.97 -0.17
C GLU A 250 -16.18 25.50 -0.59
N SER A 251 -15.10 24.87 -0.11
CA SER A 251 -14.89 23.43 -0.22
C SER A 251 -14.64 22.83 1.17
N ALA A 252 -15.09 21.60 1.39
CA ALA A 252 -14.83 20.86 2.63
C ALA A 252 -14.64 19.37 2.36
N THR A 253 -13.84 18.73 3.22
CA THR A 253 -13.67 17.27 3.22
C THR A 253 -14.40 16.68 4.41
N LEU A 254 -15.21 15.66 4.15
CA LEU A 254 -15.91 14.88 5.16
C LEU A 254 -15.29 13.49 5.27
N HIS A 255 -14.86 13.13 6.47
CA HIS A 255 -14.33 11.80 6.80
C HIS A 255 -15.46 10.92 7.32
N LEU A 256 -15.84 9.83 6.65
CA LEU A 256 -16.92 8.96 7.11
C LEU A 256 -16.42 7.55 7.40
N LEU A 257 -16.85 7.03 8.55
CA LEU A 257 -16.60 5.66 9.00
C LEU A 257 -17.89 5.12 9.63
N PRO A 258 -18.61 4.20 8.95
CA PRO A 258 -19.83 3.62 9.50
C PRO A 258 -19.50 2.55 10.55
N ALA A 259 -20.29 2.49 11.62
CA ALA A 259 -20.15 1.45 12.65
C ALA A 259 -20.59 0.09 12.10
N LEU A 260 -19.79 -0.97 12.34
CA LEU A 260 -20.11 -2.30 11.86
C LEU A 260 -21.21 -2.95 12.71
N LEU A 261 -22.10 -3.70 12.06
CA LEU A 261 -23.10 -4.51 12.73
C LEU A 261 -22.42 -5.77 13.29
N ARG A 262 -22.10 -5.76 14.58
CA ARG A 262 -21.34 -6.83 15.25
C ARG A 262 -21.89 -8.23 14.99
N GLU A 263 -23.21 -8.40 14.99
CA GLU A 263 -23.86 -9.69 14.73
C GLU A 263 -23.59 -10.22 13.31
N GLN A 264 -23.38 -9.33 12.34
CA GLN A 264 -23.14 -9.67 10.94
C GLN A 264 -21.67 -9.92 10.64
N VAL A 265 -20.76 -9.18 11.31
CA VAL A 265 -19.31 -9.28 11.05
C VAL A 265 -18.60 -10.32 11.93
N ARG A 266 -19.12 -10.60 13.13
CA ARG A 266 -18.55 -11.62 14.04
C ARG A 266 -18.44 -13.03 13.44
N PRO A 267 -19.38 -13.55 12.64
CA PRO A 267 -19.24 -14.89 12.07
C PRO A 267 -18.27 -14.96 10.87
N LEU A 268 -17.76 -13.83 10.38
CA LEU A 268 -16.90 -13.80 9.19
C LEU A 268 -15.52 -14.37 9.48
N ASN A 269 -15.33 -15.65 9.17
CA ASN A 269 -14.04 -16.36 9.27
C ASN A 269 -13.33 -16.52 7.91
N VAL A 270 -13.96 -16.04 6.85
CA VAL A 270 -13.43 -16.00 5.50
C VAL A 270 -13.58 -14.59 4.95
N ILE A 271 -12.67 -14.21 4.07
CA ILE A 271 -12.79 -12.94 3.35
C ILE A 271 -14.14 -12.89 2.61
N THR A 272 -14.82 -11.76 2.73
CA THR A 272 -16.16 -11.57 2.17
C THR A 272 -16.19 -10.27 1.37
N ARG A 273 -16.65 -10.33 0.12
CA ARG A 273 -16.82 -9.13 -0.71
C ARG A 273 -18.11 -8.42 -0.32
N ALA A 274 -18.06 -7.09 -0.19
CA ALA A 274 -19.22 -6.25 0.07
C ALA A 274 -19.15 -4.96 -0.76
N THR A 275 -20.19 -4.12 -0.65
CA THR A 275 -20.27 -2.83 -1.32
C THR A 275 -20.49 -1.74 -0.29
N ALA A 276 -19.60 -0.74 -0.27
CA ALA A 276 -19.78 0.50 0.44
C ALA A 276 -20.55 1.47 -0.48
N THR A 277 -21.77 1.82 -0.14
CA THR A 277 -22.57 2.78 -0.89
C THR A 277 -22.38 4.17 -0.30
N VAL A 278 -21.93 5.10 -1.14
CA VAL A 278 -21.80 6.52 -0.78
C VAL A 278 -22.89 7.30 -1.48
N THR A 279 -23.58 8.16 -0.72
CA THR A 279 -24.62 9.04 -1.23
C THR A 279 -24.34 10.47 -0.81
N VAL A 280 -24.54 11.44 -1.71
CA VAL A 280 -24.52 12.86 -1.37
C VAL A 280 -25.86 13.48 -1.76
N THR A 281 -26.50 14.14 -0.81
CA THR A 281 -27.83 14.73 -0.97
C THR A 281 -27.79 16.23 -0.67
N ASP A 282 -28.42 17.02 -1.52
CA ASP A 282 -28.81 18.40 -1.22
C ASP A 282 -30.07 18.36 -0.34
N LEU A 283 -29.91 18.75 0.92
CA LEU A 283 -30.99 18.70 1.90
C LEU A 283 -32.03 19.81 1.72
N GLU A 284 -31.71 20.90 1.02
CA GLU A 284 -32.68 21.96 0.74
C GLU A 284 -33.55 21.61 -0.46
N ALA A 285 -32.92 21.13 -1.55
CA ALA A 285 -33.66 20.69 -2.73
C ALA A 285 -34.31 19.32 -2.56
N GLY A 286 -33.91 18.55 -1.53
CA GLY A 286 -34.34 17.16 -1.34
C GLY A 286 -33.88 16.25 -2.47
N ARG A 287 -32.75 16.58 -3.12
CA ARG A 287 -32.27 15.92 -4.34
C ARG A 287 -30.95 15.19 -4.08
N GLU A 288 -30.87 13.95 -4.54
CA GLU A 288 -29.62 13.22 -4.59
C GLU A 288 -28.71 13.76 -5.71
N LEU A 289 -27.48 14.09 -5.34
CA LEU A 289 -26.47 14.63 -6.25
C LEU A 289 -25.47 13.56 -6.69
N HIS A 290 -25.25 12.54 -5.85
CA HIS A 290 -24.35 11.44 -6.12
C HIS A 290 -24.82 10.18 -5.39
N GLN A 291 -24.73 9.04 -6.06
CA GLN A 291 -24.86 7.71 -5.45
C GLN A 291 -24.00 6.71 -6.22
N GLU A 292 -23.04 6.10 -5.54
CA GLU A 292 -22.14 5.12 -6.14
C GLU A 292 -21.79 4.02 -5.14
N GLY A 293 -21.58 2.80 -5.65
CA GLY A 293 -21.16 1.64 -4.87
C GLY A 293 -19.68 1.34 -5.10
N TYR A 294 -18.91 1.31 -4.02
CA TYR A 294 -17.49 1.00 -4.04
C TYR A 294 -17.27 -0.43 -3.51
N PRO A 295 -16.55 -1.30 -4.23
CA PRO A 295 -16.26 -2.64 -3.73
C PRO A 295 -15.30 -2.56 -2.53
N VAL A 296 -15.61 -3.32 -1.48
CA VAL A 296 -14.75 -3.48 -0.31
C VAL A 296 -14.61 -4.95 0.06
N TRP A 297 -13.50 -5.28 0.71
CA TRP A 297 -13.22 -6.61 1.23
C TRP A 297 -13.33 -6.60 2.75
N LEU A 298 -14.31 -7.32 3.28
CA LEU A 298 -14.43 -7.59 4.69
C LEU A 298 -13.47 -8.73 5.03
N LEU A 299 -12.40 -8.40 5.74
CA LEU A 299 -11.40 -9.38 6.14
C LEU A 299 -11.98 -10.30 7.23
N ALA A 300 -11.46 -11.53 7.29
CA ALA A 300 -11.82 -12.46 8.34
C ALA A 300 -11.52 -11.86 9.73
N ARG A 301 -12.32 -12.21 10.74
CA ARG A 301 -12.19 -11.70 12.11
C ARG A 301 -10.84 -11.96 12.78
N ASN A 302 -10.05 -12.87 12.23
CA ASN A 302 -8.72 -13.23 12.70
C ASN A 302 -7.60 -12.56 11.88
N ALA A 303 -7.91 -11.76 10.86
CA ALA A 303 -6.91 -10.93 10.18
C ALA A 303 -6.59 -9.72 11.05
N ALA A 304 -5.33 -9.57 11.45
CA ALA A 304 -4.85 -8.50 12.29
C ALA A 304 -3.74 -7.71 11.58
N PRO A 305 -3.88 -6.38 11.43
CA PRO A 305 -2.91 -5.55 10.75
C PRO A 305 -1.65 -5.35 11.60
N ILE A 306 -0.50 -5.50 10.97
CA ILE A 306 0.78 -5.00 11.46
C ILE A 306 0.96 -3.55 11.00
N ALA A 307 0.72 -3.30 9.71
CA ALA A 307 0.74 -1.97 9.13
C ALA A 307 -0.15 -1.91 7.87
N THR A 308 -0.65 -0.72 7.56
CA THR A 308 -1.39 -0.47 6.31
C THR A 308 -0.74 0.65 5.55
N ARG A 309 -0.83 0.61 4.23
CA ARG A 309 -0.42 1.72 3.38
C ARG A 309 -1.57 2.71 3.24
N ASP A 310 -1.31 3.99 3.50
CA ASP A 310 -2.27 5.06 3.21
C ASP A 310 -2.42 5.20 1.69
N PRO A 311 -3.63 5.07 1.11
CA PRO A 311 -3.82 5.14 -0.34
C PRO A 311 -3.51 6.50 -0.97
N ALA A 312 -3.52 7.60 -0.22
CA ALA A 312 -3.29 8.96 -0.74
C ALA A 312 -1.82 9.35 -0.66
N THR A 313 -1.17 9.07 0.47
CA THR A 313 0.23 9.45 0.69
C THR A 313 1.19 8.33 0.30
N GLY A 314 0.71 7.09 0.19
CA GLY A 314 1.53 5.91 -0.02
C GLY A 314 2.38 5.51 1.19
N THR A 315 2.24 6.19 2.33
CA THR A 315 3.06 5.96 3.52
C THR A 315 2.55 4.78 4.34
N TRP A 316 3.46 4.06 4.99
CA TRP A 316 3.11 3.00 5.93
C TRP A 316 2.67 3.57 7.28
N VAL A 317 1.51 3.13 7.75
CA VAL A 317 0.95 3.44 9.05
C VAL A 317 1.03 2.20 9.93
N ASP A 318 1.70 2.31 11.07
CA ASP A 318 1.81 1.24 12.06
C ASP A 318 0.47 1.02 12.77
N LEU A 319 0.00 -0.23 12.77
CA LEU A 319 -1.25 -0.65 13.41
C LEU A 319 -1.04 -1.67 14.52
N THR A 320 0.22 -1.94 14.91
CA THR A 320 0.54 -2.92 15.95
C THR A 320 -0.09 -2.60 17.31
N ARG A 321 -0.48 -1.35 17.58
CA ARG A 321 -1.26 -0.98 18.79
C ARG A 321 -2.58 -1.75 18.88
N TYR A 322 -3.21 -2.07 17.74
CA TYR A 322 -4.49 -2.76 17.71
C TYR A 322 -4.42 -4.25 18.05
N PHE A 323 -3.22 -4.85 18.12
CA PHE A 323 -3.08 -6.19 18.72
C PHE A 323 -3.57 -6.22 20.18
N GLY A 324 -3.59 -5.08 20.88
CA GLY A 324 -4.18 -4.98 22.22
C GLY A 324 -5.67 -5.35 22.28
N ALA A 325 -6.42 -5.25 21.17
CA ALA A 325 -7.81 -5.71 21.13
C ALA A 325 -7.92 -7.23 21.26
N PHE A 326 -6.90 -7.97 20.79
CA PHE A 326 -6.85 -9.44 20.86
C PHE A 326 -6.45 -9.96 22.25
N VAL A 327 -5.99 -9.07 23.15
CA VAL A 327 -5.80 -9.40 24.57
C VAL A 327 -7.17 -9.39 25.25
N THR A 328 -7.65 -10.58 25.62
CA THR A 328 -9.04 -10.86 26.01
C THR A 328 -9.09 -11.55 27.39
N PRO A 329 -8.79 -10.80 28.47
CA PRO A 329 -8.68 -11.36 29.82
C PRO A 329 -9.99 -11.93 30.38
N ASP A 330 -11.12 -11.40 29.94
CA ASP A 330 -12.45 -11.80 30.44
C ASP A 330 -13.05 -13.02 29.73
N ALA A 331 -12.41 -13.49 28.66
CA ALA A 331 -12.85 -14.67 27.92
C ALA A 331 -12.94 -15.89 28.87
N PRO A 332 -14.08 -16.63 28.91
CA PRO A 332 -14.27 -17.70 29.88
C PRO A 332 -13.15 -18.76 29.90
N PRO A 333 -12.60 -19.22 28.75
CA PRO A 333 -11.47 -20.15 28.76
C PRO A 333 -10.19 -19.57 29.37
N VAL A 334 -9.93 -18.27 29.22
CA VAL A 334 -8.76 -17.59 29.82
C VAL A 334 -8.89 -17.56 31.34
N ARG A 335 -10.05 -17.13 31.85
CA ARG A 335 -10.32 -17.11 33.29
C ARG A 335 -10.32 -18.50 33.91
N ALA A 336 -10.88 -19.48 33.22
CA ALA A 336 -10.87 -20.88 33.68
C ALA A 336 -9.44 -21.41 33.80
N PHE A 337 -8.54 -21.02 32.89
CA PHE A 337 -7.14 -21.44 32.92
C PHE A 337 -6.36 -20.89 34.13
N LEU A 338 -6.81 -19.80 34.76
CA LEU A 338 -6.19 -19.28 35.98
C LEU A 338 -6.22 -20.28 37.14
N HIS A 339 -7.16 -21.23 37.15
CA HIS A 339 -7.17 -22.31 38.12
C HIS A 339 -5.89 -23.16 38.01
N ASN A 340 -5.50 -23.56 36.80
CA ASN A 340 -4.29 -24.34 36.56
C ASN A 340 -3.04 -23.56 36.99
N ALA A 341 -2.99 -22.27 36.67
CA ALA A 341 -1.91 -21.39 37.14
C ALA A 341 -1.87 -21.29 38.68
N ALA A 342 -3.02 -21.19 39.35
CA ALA A 342 -3.08 -21.18 40.81
C ALA A 342 -2.58 -22.52 41.41
N GLU A 343 -2.95 -23.68 40.84
CA GLU A 343 -2.45 -24.99 41.28
C GLU A 343 -0.91 -25.09 41.23
N ARG A 344 -0.28 -24.45 40.25
CA ARG A 344 1.18 -24.39 40.07
C ARG A 344 1.86 -23.34 40.97
N HIS A 345 1.12 -22.40 41.54
CA HIS A 345 1.68 -21.38 42.42
C HIS A 345 1.92 -21.94 43.84
N PRO A 346 3.08 -21.72 44.50
CA PRO A 346 3.37 -22.30 45.82
C PRO A 346 2.35 -21.97 46.91
N LYS A 347 1.68 -20.81 46.80
CA LYS A 347 0.62 -20.38 47.74
C LYS A 347 -0.78 -20.84 47.33
N ARG A 348 -0.93 -21.55 46.20
CA ARG A 348 -2.21 -21.96 45.60
C ARG A 348 -3.20 -20.81 45.39
N ARG A 349 -2.67 -19.64 45.01
CA ARG A 349 -3.44 -18.40 44.77
C ARG A 349 -2.65 -17.42 43.93
N LEU A 350 -3.36 -16.58 43.18
CA LEU A 350 -2.84 -15.46 42.40
C LEU A 350 -3.38 -14.17 43.04
N GLU A 351 -2.49 -13.26 43.44
CA GLU A 351 -2.78 -12.07 44.26
C GLU A 351 -2.64 -10.76 43.45
N GLY A 352 -2.35 -10.85 42.14
CA GLY A 352 -2.04 -9.69 41.31
C GLY A 352 -0.90 -8.87 41.89
N TYR A 353 -1.04 -7.55 41.90
CA TYR A 353 -0.05 -6.64 42.49
C TYR A 353 0.12 -6.73 44.01
N GLN A 354 -0.76 -7.42 44.74
CA GLN A 354 -0.58 -7.65 46.18
C GLN A 354 0.45 -8.76 46.47
N GLY A 355 0.81 -9.55 45.46
CA GLY A 355 1.84 -10.59 45.53
C GLY A 355 3.06 -10.28 44.66
N ASP A 356 4.00 -11.22 44.62
CA ASP A 356 5.12 -11.15 43.67
C ASP A 356 4.63 -11.50 42.26
N THR A 357 4.65 -10.53 41.35
CA THR A 357 4.16 -10.73 39.98
C THR A 357 5.03 -11.71 39.19
N VAL A 358 6.32 -11.82 39.53
CA VAL A 358 7.24 -12.77 38.87
C VAL A 358 6.89 -14.22 39.21
N SER A 359 6.61 -14.53 40.48
CA SER A 359 6.16 -15.87 40.89
C SER A 359 4.82 -16.26 40.28
N GLN A 360 3.91 -15.29 40.10
CA GLN A 360 2.62 -15.53 39.44
C GLN A 360 2.79 -15.74 37.93
N ALA A 361 3.61 -14.93 37.26
CA ALA A 361 3.97 -15.15 35.85
C ALA A 361 4.64 -16.50 35.64
N ARG A 362 5.49 -16.95 36.58
CA ARG A 362 6.04 -18.31 36.56
C ARG A 362 4.95 -19.37 36.62
N ALA A 363 4.01 -19.24 37.55
CA ALA A 363 2.93 -20.21 37.70
C ALA A 363 2.04 -20.29 36.45
N ILE A 364 1.77 -19.14 35.81
CA ILE A 364 1.09 -19.08 34.50
C ILE A 364 1.92 -19.82 33.42
N TYR A 365 3.22 -19.55 33.33
CA TYR A 365 4.09 -20.20 32.36
C TYR A 365 4.15 -21.72 32.54
N GLU A 366 4.34 -22.19 33.77
CA GLU A 366 4.41 -23.63 34.06
C GLU A 366 3.06 -24.31 33.80
N ALA A 367 1.93 -23.67 34.11
CA ALA A 367 0.62 -24.19 33.77
C ALA A 367 0.42 -24.27 32.24
N LEU A 368 0.80 -23.23 31.49
CA LEU A 368 0.76 -23.27 30.04
C LEU A 368 1.65 -24.39 29.48
N LYS A 369 2.87 -24.53 29.99
CA LYS A 369 3.81 -25.56 29.53
C LYS A 369 3.29 -26.98 29.75
N GLU A 370 2.77 -27.25 30.94
CA GLU A 370 2.43 -28.62 31.36
C GLU A 370 0.98 -29.01 31.04
N ASP A 371 0.04 -28.04 31.08
CA ASP A 371 -1.40 -28.34 31.06
C ASP A 371 -2.09 -27.94 29.75
N SER A 372 -1.50 -27.05 28.94
CA SER A 372 -2.15 -26.58 27.69
C SER A 372 -1.91 -27.47 26.47
N GLY A 373 -0.74 -28.13 26.41
CA GLY A 373 -0.30 -28.87 25.22
C GLY A 373 -0.05 -28.00 23.99
N ILE A 374 0.11 -26.68 24.14
CA ILE A 374 0.33 -25.75 23.03
C ILE A 374 1.67 -26.04 22.32
N LEU A 375 1.60 -26.16 21.00
CA LEU A 375 2.75 -26.26 20.11
C LEU A 375 2.90 -25.01 19.25
N TYR A 376 4.15 -24.69 18.91
CA TYR A 376 4.44 -23.60 17.99
C TYR A 376 4.04 -23.97 16.56
N VAL A 377 3.27 -23.10 15.90
CA VAL A 377 2.99 -23.21 14.46
C VAL A 377 3.04 -21.84 13.82
N ASP A 378 3.83 -21.71 12.75
CA ASP A 378 3.84 -20.50 11.94
C ASP A 378 2.72 -20.57 10.89
N SER A 379 1.59 -19.94 11.18
CA SER A 379 0.39 -19.98 10.33
C SER A 379 -0.24 -18.58 10.24
N THR A 380 0.55 -17.68 9.66
CA THR A 380 0.32 -16.23 9.62
C THR A 380 -0.51 -15.76 8.42
N THR A 381 -0.79 -16.60 7.43
CA THR A 381 -1.55 -16.19 6.24
C THR A 381 -2.97 -15.73 6.59
N SER A 382 -3.27 -14.46 6.31
CA SER A 382 -4.56 -13.77 6.55
C SER A 382 -5.52 -13.82 5.36
N PHE A 383 -5.02 -14.21 4.17
CA PHE A 383 -5.73 -14.16 2.88
C PHE A 383 -6.25 -12.77 2.50
N ASN A 384 -5.55 -11.72 2.94
CA ASN A 384 -5.79 -10.37 2.44
C ASN A 384 -5.46 -10.29 0.93
N PRO A 385 -6.36 -9.76 0.08
CA PRO A 385 -6.17 -9.70 -1.37
C PRO A 385 -5.17 -8.60 -1.78
N ASP A 386 -4.87 -7.66 -0.90
CA ASP A 386 -3.77 -6.73 -1.11
C ASP A 386 -2.44 -7.47 -0.88
N ALA A 387 -1.71 -7.75 -1.97
CA ALA A 387 -0.42 -8.43 -1.93
C ALA A 387 0.66 -7.65 -1.18
N ALA A 388 0.49 -6.34 -1.00
CA ALA A 388 1.39 -5.52 -0.20
C ALA A 388 1.00 -5.52 1.29
N ALA A 389 -0.17 -6.05 1.67
CA ALA A 389 -0.69 -5.99 3.03
C ALA A 389 0.33 -6.53 4.04
N ARG A 390 0.54 -5.77 5.12
CA ARG A 390 1.33 -6.20 6.27
C ARG A 390 0.38 -6.56 7.38
N ASP A 391 -0.17 -7.76 7.30
CA ASP A 391 -1.05 -8.31 8.32
C ASP A 391 -0.72 -9.78 8.56
N GLN A 392 -1.36 -10.36 9.56
CA GLN A 392 -1.28 -11.79 9.81
C GLN A 392 -2.57 -12.31 10.40
N ARG A 393 -2.77 -13.61 10.24
CA ARG A 393 -3.78 -14.36 11.00
C ARG A 393 -3.35 -14.45 12.46
N VAL A 394 -4.27 -14.11 13.35
CA VAL A 394 -4.11 -14.15 14.81
C VAL A 394 -5.20 -15.02 15.42
N ARG A 395 -4.80 -15.93 16.29
CA ARG A 395 -5.73 -16.65 17.16
C ARG A 395 -6.02 -15.82 18.40
N LEU A 396 -7.29 -15.80 18.80
CA LEU A 396 -7.60 -15.33 20.14
C LEU A 396 -7.03 -16.27 21.20
N PRO A 397 -6.73 -15.76 22.41
CA PRO A 397 -6.31 -16.57 23.56
C PRO A 397 -7.14 -17.84 23.78
N ARG A 398 -8.47 -17.76 23.67
CA ARG A 398 -9.34 -18.94 23.78
C ARG A 398 -9.14 -19.98 22.66
N GLU A 399 -8.78 -19.52 21.46
CA GLU A 399 -8.54 -20.37 20.28
C GLU A 399 -7.17 -21.03 20.42
N SER A 400 -6.15 -20.30 20.87
CA SER A 400 -4.83 -20.88 21.17
C SER A 400 -4.92 -21.99 22.23
N LEU A 401 -5.73 -21.80 23.28
CA LEU A 401 -5.99 -22.83 24.30
C LEU A 401 -6.77 -24.02 23.75
N ALA A 402 -7.80 -23.79 22.92
CA ALA A 402 -8.66 -24.84 22.39
C ALA A 402 -7.97 -25.68 21.31
N GLU A 403 -7.28 -25.02 20.36
CA GLU A 403 -6.58 -25.65 19.25
C GLU A 403 -5.20 -26.18 19.66
N ARG A 404 -4.66 -25.72 20.79
CA ARG A 404 -3.30 -26.05 21.28
C ARG A 404 -2.21 -25.62 20.31
N LEU A 405 -2.39 -24.46 19.70
CA LEU A 405 -1.51 -23.91 18.67
C LEU A 405 -1.30 -22.42 18.91
N ALA A 406 -0.06 -21.95 18.77
CA ALA A 406 0.27 -20.53 18.82
C ALA A 406 1.51 -20.21 17.98
N ASN A 407 1.54 -19.07 17.31
CA ASN A 407 2.78 -18.44 16.85
C ASN A 407 3.31 -17.43 17.90
N CYS A 408 4.28 -16.59 17.52
CA CYS A 408 4.88 -15.60 18.43
C CYS A 408 3.86 -14.59 18.98
N ILE A 409 2.99 -14.04 18.13
CA ILE A 409 1.98 -13.07 18.57
C ILE A 409 0.84 -13.75 19.32
N ASP A 410 0.36 -14.91 18.87
CA ASP A 410 -0.68 -15.70 19.56
C ASP A 410 -0.25 -16.01 21.01
N GLY A 411 1.00 -16.44 21.19
CA GLY A 411 1.58 -16.74 22.50
C GLY A 411 1.72 -15.50 23.39
N ALA A 412 2.18 -14.38 22.83
CA ALA A 412 2.26 -13.10 23.54
C ALA A 412 0.86 -12.60 23.98
N LEU A 413 -0.14 -12.70 23.11
CA LEU A 413 -1.53 -12.32 23.38
C LEU A 413 -2.16 -13.18 24.48
N LEU A 414 -1.98 -14.50 24.42
CA LEU A 414 -2.47 -15.43 25.44
C LEU A 414 -1.85 -15.11 26.81
N PHE A 415 -0.52 -14.96 26.86
CA PHE A 415 0.17 -14.69 28.12
C PHE A 415 -0.22 -13.32 28.69
N ALA A 416 -0.32 -12.29 27.85
CA ALA A 416 -0.81 -10.96 28.26
C ALA A 416 -2.23 -11.02 28.83
N SER A 417 -3.12 -11.82 28.22
CA SER A 417 -4.50 -11.97 28.69
C SER A 417 -4.58 -12.65 30.05
N LEU A 418 -3.73 -13.65 30.31
CA LEU A 418 -3.66 -14.32 31.62
C LEU A 418 -3.09 -13.40 32.71
N LEU A 419 -2.14 -12.53 32.36
CA LEU A 419 -1.62 -11.52 33.27
C LEU A 419 -2.67 -10.45 33.61
N GLU A 420 -3.36 -9.90 32.60
CA GLU A 420 -4.44 -8.92 32.81
C GLU A 420 -5.59 -9.52 33.64
N ALA A 421 -5.95 -10.79 33.38
CA ALA A 421 -6.95 -11.50 34.18
C ALA A 421 -6.53 -11.69 35.65
N CYS A 422 -5.23 -11.61 35.95
CA CYS A 422 -4.68 -11.57 37.30
C CYS A 422 -4.46 -10.14 37.84
N THR A 423 -4.98 -9.10 37.18
CA THR A 423 -4.75 -7.68 37.53
C THR A 423 -3.29 -7.25 37.48
N ILE A 424 -2.49 -7.83 36.57
CA ILE A 424 -1.10 -7.44 36.33
C ILE A 424 -1.03 -6.73 34.97
N ASP A 425 -0.54 -5.48 34.96
CA ASP A 425 -0.42 -4.68 33.73
C ASP A 425 0.61 -5.32 32.80
N ALA A 426 0.09 -5.92 31.72
CA ALA A 426 0.86 -6.55 30.66
C ALA A 426 1.23 -5.54 29.56
N ALA A 427 2.17 -5.93 28.71
CA ALA A 427 2.47 -5.25 27.46
C ALA A 427 2.79 -6.25 26.36
N LEU A 428 2.43 -5.89 25.14
CA LEU A 428 2.94 -6.54 23.94
C LEU A 428 4.22 -5.83 23.52
N VAL A 429 5.28 -6.59 23.29
CA VAL A 429 6.57 -6.07 22.83
C VAL A 429 6.86 -6.63 21.45
N ILE A 430 6.83 -5.76 20.45
CA ILE A 430 6.78 -6.14 19.03
C ILE A 430 7.97 -5.54 18.29
N SER A 431 8.78 -6.39 17.65
CA SER A 431 9.83 -6.02 16.70
C SER A 431 9.29 -6.06 15.27
N THR A 432 10.17 -6.05 14.27
CA THR A 432 9.81 -6.15 12.85
C THR A 432 9.25 -7.51 12.45
N ASP A 433 9.64 -8.57 13.17
CA ASP A 433 9.46 -9.98 12.77
C ASP A 433 9.05 -10.89 13.93
N HIS A 434 8.99 -10.38 15.17
CA HIS A 434 8.73 -11.18 16.36
C HIS A 434 7.93 -10.40 17.40
N ALA A 435 7.26 -11.13 18.28
CA ALA A 435 6.55 -10.59 19.43
C ALA A 435 6.91 -11.37 20.69
N ILE A 436 7.11 -10.64 21.79
CA ILE A 436 7.22 -11.18 23.15
C ILE A 436 6.24 -10.45 24.06
N VAL A 437 6.06 -10.97 25.28
CA VAL A 437 5.23 -10.33 26.30
C VAL A 437 6.10 -9.67 27.36
N GLY A 438 5.61 -8.57 27.93
CA GLY A 438 6.18 -7.98 29.12
C GLY A 438 5.13 -7.66 30.17
N TRP A 439 5.56 -7.39 31.40
CA TRP A 439 4.68 -6.94 32.49
C TRP A 439 5.43 -6.07 33.50
N GLN A 440 4.69 -5.26 34.26
CA GLN A 440 5.28 -4.44 35.31
C GLN A 440 5.42 -5.23 36.62
N ARG A 441 6.55 -5.05 37.33
CA ARG A 441 6.74 -5.66 38.66
C ARG A 441 5.83 -5.07 39.74
N GLY A 442 5.47 -3.80 39.60
CA GLY A 442 4.61 -3.07 40.53
C GLY A 442 3.69 -2.14 39.77
N ARG A 443 2.59 -1.74 40.41
CA ARG A 443 1.55 -0.92 39.77
C ARG A 443 2.09 0.45 39.39
N GLY A 444 2.01 0.82 38.11
CA GLY A 444 2.54 2.08 37.61
C GLY A 444 4.07 2.16 37.61
N GLY A 445 4.77 1.02 37.73
CA GLY A 445 6.22 0.96 37.79
C GLY A 445 6.89 1.03 36.42
N GLU A 446 8.05 1.69 36.36
CA GLU A 446 8.89 1.74 35.15
C GLU A 446 9.69 0.45 34.89
N ARG A 447 9.71 -0.48 35.86
CA ARG A 447 10.47 -1.73 35.75
C ARG A 447 9.63 -2.82 35.09
N TRP A 448 10.01 -3.12 33.86
CA TRP A 448 9.41 -4.14 33.02
C TRP A 448 10.18 -5.45 33.10
N GLU A 449 9.43 -6.54 33.18
CA GLU A 449 9.89 -7.89 32.92
C GLU A 449 9.48 -8.30 31.51
N TYR A 450 10.23 -9.22 30.89
CA TYR A 450 9.98 -9.69 29.53
C TYR A 450 10.10 -11.22 29.48
N LEU A 451 9.33 -11.85 28.59
CA LEU A 451 9.26 -13.30 28.45
C LEU A 451 9.07 -13.70 26.98
N GLU A 452 9.95 -14.59 26.52
CA GLU A 452 9.84 -15.25 25.21
C GLU A 452 8.85 -16.42 25.28
N THR A 453 7.77 -16.38 24.50
CA THR A 453 6.66 -17.35 24.57
C THR A 453 6.79 -18.46 23.52
N THR A 454 7.58 -18.27 22.45
CA THR A 454 7.70 -19.26 21.36
C THR A 454 8.36 -20.57 21.75
N MET A 455 9.11 -20.57 22.86
CA MET A 455 9.80 -21.75 23.38
C MET A 455 9.08 -22.35 24.59
N LEU A 456 7.76 -22.13 24.71
CA LEU A 456 6.94 -22.62 25.82
C LEU A 456 7.10 -24.12 26.07
N ALA A 457 7.14 -24.93 25.01
CA ALA A 457 7.20 -26.38 25.11
C ALA A 457 8.59 -26.90 25.56
N THR A 458 9.67 -26.15 25.34
CA THR A 458 11.05 -26.64 25.50
C THR A 458 11.80 -26.02 26.66
N ASN A 459 11.55 -24.75 26.95
CA ASN A 459 12.39 -23.98 27.87
C ASN A 459 11.80 -23.91 29.28
N SER A 460 12.64 -23.62 30.28
CA SER A 460 12.14 -23.25 31.60
C SER A 460 11.65 -21.80 31.61
N PHE A 461 10.85 -21.43 32.61
CA PHE A 461 10.47 -20.04 32.82
C PHE A 461 11.67 -19.10 32.98
N ALA A 462 12.74 -19.56 33.64
CA ALA A 462 13.95 -18.78 33.84
C ALA A 462 14.65 -18.47 32.50
N ASP A 463 14.82 -19.49 31.66
CA ASP A 463 15.44 -19.33 30.33
C ASP A 463 14.59 -18.42 29.43
N ALA A 464 13.27 -18.63 29.41
CA ALA A 464 12.34 -17.83 28.62
C ALA A 464 12.37 -16.34 29.01
N ARG A 465 12.52 -16.04 30.31
CA ARG A 465 12.69 -14.66 30.80
C ARG A 465 14.05 -14.07 30.44
N GLU A 466 15.12 -14.83 30.59
CA GLU A 466 16.46 -14.36 30.22
C GLU A 466 16.55 -14.05 28.73
N ILE A 467 15.97 -14.91 27.87
CA ILE A 467 15.88 -14.69 26.43
C ILE A 467 15.02 -13.45 26.13
N GLY A 468 13.83 -13.34 26.75
CA GLY A 468 12.94 -12.19 26.57
C GLY A 468 13.61 -10.86 26.96
N ALA A 469 14.31 -10.83 28.10
CA ALA A 469 15.02 -9.65 28.59
C ALA A 469 16.18 -9.25 27.65
N ARG A 470 16.96 -10.22 27.16
CA ARG A 470 18.03 -9.97 26.18
C ARG A 470 17.47 -9.41 24.87
N ARG A 471 16.38 -9.99 24.36
CA ARG A 471 15.70 -9.51 23.14
C ARG A 471 15.18 -8.09 23.29
N ALA A 472 14.44 -7.82 24.37
CA ALA A 472 13.92 -6.47 24.65
C ALA A 472 15.04 -5.44 24.73
N THR A 473 16.15 -5.76 25.41
CA THR A 473 17.31 -4.87 25.52
C THR A 473 17.94 -4.59 24.15
N LEU A 474 18.15 -5.63 23.34
CA LEU A 474 18.71 -5.50 21.99
C LEU A 474 17.82 -4.64 21.10
N TRP A 475 16.50 -4.89 21.11
CA TRP A 475 15.55 -4.14 20.31
C TRP A 475 15.46 -2.67 20.73
N GLN A 476 15.48 -2.39 22.03
CA GLN A 476 15.54 -1.01 22.55
C GLN A 476 16.78 -0.26 22.07
N GLN A 477 17.94 -0.93 22.01
CA GLN A 477 19.17 -0.34 21.47
C GLN A 477 19.06 -0.06 19.97
N GLN A 478 18.45 -0.97 19.21
CA GLN A 478 18.23 -0.82 17.77
C GLN A 478 17.19 0.27 17.44
N ALA A 479 16.24 0.52 18.34
CA ALA A 479 15.17 1.48 18.15
C ALA A 479 15.65 2.94 18.06
N ALA A 480 16.87 3.23 18.52
CA ALA A 480 17.48 4.55 18.35
C ALA A 480 17.70 4.92 16.86
N GLY A 481 17.87 3.92 15.98
CA GLY A 481 18.00 4.12 14.54
C GLY A 481 16.73 3.84 13.74
N ASP A 482 15.82 3.03 14.27
CA ASP A 482 14.58 2.63 13.61
C ASP A 482 13.51 2.29 14.66
N PRO A 483 12.53 3.20 14.92
CA PRO A 483 11.49 2.99 15.93
C PRO A 483 10.67 1.71 15.73
N THR A 484 10.64 1.14 14.53
CA THR A 484 9.89 -0.10 14.25
C THR A 484 10.57 -1.34 14.84
N ARG A 485 11.82 -1.23 15.29
CA ARG A 485 12.58 -2.32 15.93
C ARG A 485 12.11 -2.62 17.35
N PHE A 486 11.47 -1.67 18.02
CA PHE A 486 10.93 -1.87 19.37
C PHE A 486 9.67 -1.05 19.59
N ARG A 487 8.55 -1.74 19.75
CA ARG A 487 7.30 -1.15 20.26
C ARG A 487 6.88 -1.91 21.49
N ARG A 488 6.62 -1.19 22.58
CA ARG A 488 6.03 -1.74 23.79
C ARG A 488 4.68 -1.10 24.01
N TRP A 489 3.63 -1.85 23.70
CA TRP A 489 2.26 -1.43 23.91
C TRP A 489 1.80 -1.91 25.28
N SER A 490 1.81 -1.02 26.27
CA SER A 490 1.24 -1.27 27.59
C SER A 490 -0.27 -1.41 27.46
N MET A 491 -0.86 -2.52 27.95
CA MET A 491 -2.31 -2.70 27.88
C MET A 491 -3.04 -1.56 28.59
N ARG A 492 -2.53 -1.13 29.74
CA ARG A 492 -3.05 0.04 30.46
C ARG A 492 -3.08 1.31 29.60
N GLU A 493 -1.98 1.61 28.89
CA GLU A 493 -1.92 2.77 27.99
C GLU A 493 -2.91 2.61 26.83
N LEU A 494 -2.98 1.42 26.23
CA LEU A 494 -3.93 1.14 25.15
C LEU A 494 -5.39 1.34 25.59
N ARG A 495 -5.75 0.95 26.83
CA ARG A 495 -7.10 1.12 27.36
C ARG A 495 -7.40 2.58 27.73
N GLU A 496 -6.50 3.22 28.47
CA GLU A 496 -6.72 4.55 29.06
C GLU A 496 -6.58 5.69 28.03
N ARG A 497 -5.61 5.58 27.11
CA ARG A 497 -5.24 6.66 26.18
C ARG A 497 -5.74 6.45 24.76
N TYR A 498 -5.71 5.21 24.29
CA TYR A 498 -6.08 4.87 22.90
C TYR A 498 -7.48 4.26 22.80
N HIS A 499 -8.18 4.07 23.93
CA HIS A 499 -9.53 3.50 24.00
C HIS A 499 -9.69 2.14 23.28
N ILE A 500 -8.59 1.39 23.14
CA ILE A 500 -8.61 0.06 22.52
C ILE A 500 -9.22 -0.89 23.53
N THR A 501 -10.39 -1.46 23.26
CA THR A 501 -11.05 -2.43 24.15
C THR A 501 -10.80 -3.88 23.68
N PRO A 502 -10.89 -4.89 24.56
CA PRO A 502 -10.87 -6.30 24.15
C PRO A 502 -11.97 -6.63 23.13
N LEU A 503 -11.71 -7.60 22.24
CA LEU A 503 -12.66 -8.06 21.22
C LEU A 503 -13.81 -8.90 21.79
N GLU A 504 -13.59 -9.59 22.91
CA GLU A 504 -14.56 -10.47 23.57
C GLU A 504 -14.39 -10.52 25.09
#